data_AF-A0A814YYM2-F1
#
_entry.id   AF-A0A814YYM2-F1
#
_cell.length_a   1.000
_cell.length_b   1.000
_cell.length_c   1.000
_cell.angle_alpha   90.00
_cell.angle_beta   90.00
_cell.angle_gamma   90.00
#
_symmetry.space_group_name_H-M   'P 1'
#
loop_
_entity.id
_entity.type
_entity.pdbx_description
1 polymer ?
#
loop_
_entity_poly.entity_id
_entity_poly.type
_entity_poly.pdbx_seq_one_letter_code
_entity_poly.pdbx_strand_id
1 'polypeptide(L)'
;MNILPKKRWHVRNKDNIARVLRDEKKAAEDEQKAIRRKTLAEQEVRLNYLRAKRGDQPISFQNAQDAAATQNPQEHVNFFQLEEQGLKTTDATNAEHEKEKKAENEEFEKKIGLLTYLGGSIVESKGSVPWYLERNTSNQSDVRDVSRTDREERDRLRIQKQDPLHHMSKCVDDLKRKHEDGNKSSSSNSTKKTSASSTSSSSSTTSRIEQLRADRLKREAQERTKTAAYLSRVFTGSDSTPTTPEPVRVEIDDRKRRYNSQFNPDIAKQNSQQYATNEMNWRGH
;
A
#
# COMPACT_ATOMS: atom_id res chain seq x y z
N MET A 1 -16.89 -12.35 -1.55
CA MET A 1 -17.19 -11.82 -0.21
C MET A 1 -15.91 -11.76 0.60
N ASN A 2 -15.47 -10.57 1.04
CA ASN A 2 -14.29 -10.46 1.90
C ASN A 2 -14.68 -10.72 3.37
N ILE A 3 -14.14 -11.78 3.95
CA ILE A 3 -14.42 -12.18 5.34
C ILE A 3 -13.33 -11.75 6.32
N LEU A 4 -12.18 -11.24 5.84
CA LEU A 4 -11.06 -10.85 6.69
C LEU A 4 -11.42 -9.75 7.70
N PRO A 5 -12.16 -8.68 7.35
CA PRO A 5 -12.52 -7.64 8.31
C PRO A 5 -13.34 -8.16 9.51
N LYS A 6 -14.02 -9.30 9.34
CA LYS A 6 -14.82 -9.94 10.40
C LYS A 6 -13.98 -10.83 11.33
N LYS A 7 -12.69 -11.00 11.06
CA LYS A 7 -11.79 -11.84 11.86
C LYS A 7 -11.04 -10.98 12.88
N ARG A 8 -11.04 -11.43 14.14
CA ARG A 8 -10.41 -10.70 15.26
C ARG A 8 -8.88 -10.58 15.15
N TRP A 9 -8.24 -11.45 14.37
CA TRP A 9 -6.79 -11.45 14.12
C TRP A 9 -6.39 -10.57 12.93
N HIS A 10 -7.34 -9.98 12.20
CA HIS A 10 -7.00 -9.22 11.00
C HIS A 10 -6.17 -7.97 11.35
N VAL A 11 -4.94 -7.90 10.86
CA VAL A 11 -3.97 -6.84 11.18
C VAL A 11 -4.50 -5.44 10.85
N ARG A 12 -5.30 -5.31 9.78
CA ARG A 12 -5.87 -4.03 9.34
C ARG A 12 -7.13 -3.62 10.08
N ASN A 13 -7.62 -4.41 11.03
CA ASN A 13 -8.74 -3.98 11.87
C ASN A 13 -8.29 -2.82 12.76
N LYS A 14 -9.15 -1.80 12.86
CA LYS A 14 -8.88 -0.58 13.64
C LYS A 14 -8.48 -0.90 15.08
N ASP A 15 -9.13 -1.89 15.70
CA ASP A 15 -8.83 -2.31 17.07
C ASP A 15 -7.44 -2.93 17.22
N ASN A 16 -6.97 -3.66 16.21
CA ASN A 16 -5.64 -4.27 16.22
C ASN A 16 -4.56 -3.23 15.95
N ILE A 17 -4.80 -2.31 15.00
CA ILE A 17 -3.93 -1.16 14.75
C ILE A 17 -3.80 -0.32 16.04
N ALA A 18 -4.91 -0.04 16.73
CA ALA A 18 -4.89 0.74 17.98
C ALA A 18 -4.13 0.04 19.12
N ARG A 19 -4.12 -1.30 19.16
CA ARG A 19 -3.29 -2.06 20.12
C ARG A 19 -1.82 -1.93 19.79
N VAL A 20 -1.44 -2.14 18.53
CA VAL A 20 -0.06 -1.98 18.06
C VAL A 20 0.43 -0.56 18.34
N LEU A 21 -0.35 0.47 18.00
CA LEU A 21 0.00 1.87 18.28
C LEU A 21 0.19 2.15 19.78
N ARG A 22 -0.60 1.53 20.66
CA ARG A 22 -0.43 1.68 22.11
C ARG A 22 0.89 1.04 22.58
N ASP A 23 1.19 -0.15 22.07
CA ASP A 23 2.40 -0.89 22.43
C ASP A 23 3.65 -0.18 21.89
N GLU A 24 3.61 0.32 20.64
CA GLU A 24 4.65 1.16 20.04
C GLU A 24 4.85 2.46 20.82
N LYS A 25 3.76 3.15 21.19
CA LYS A 25 3.84 4.36 22.00
C LYS A 25 4.48 4.08 23.37
N LYS A 26 4.10 2.98 24.02
CA LYS A 26 4.67 2.58 25.31
C LYS A 26 6.17 2.26 25.17
N ALA A 27 6.56 1.52 24.14
CA ALA A 27 7.95 1.21 23.85
C ALA A 27 8.77 2.50 23.63
N ALA A 28 8.24 3.44 22.85
CA ALA A 28 8.88 4.74 22.62
C ALA A 28 9.03 5.57 23.91
N GLU A 29 8.01 5.59 24.78
CA GLU A 29 8.10 6.27 26.09
C GLU A 29 9.16 5.65 27.00
N ASP A 30 9.27 4.33 27.02
CA ASP A 30 10.26 3.62 27.84
C ASP A 30 11.69 3.80 27.30
N GLU A 31 11.87 3.82 25.97
CA GLU A 31 13.14 4.19 25.32
C GLU A 31 13.54 5.63 25.66
N GLN A 32 12.61 6.59 25.60
CA GLN A 32 12.87 7.97 25.98
C GLN A 32 13.27 8.10 27.45
N LYS A 33 12.62 7.38 28.36
CA LYS A 33 13.01 7.34 29.79
C LYS A 33 14.42 6.76 29.95
N ALA A 34 14.74 5.68 29.24
CA ALA A 34 16.07 5.07 29.28
C ALA A 34 17.15 6.03 28.75
N ILE A 35 16.87 6.76 27.65
CA ILE A 35 17.74 7.79 27.11
C ILE A 35 17.92 8.92 28.13
N ARG A 36 16.84 9.47 28.68
CA ARG A 36 16.90 10.52 29.71
C ARG A 36 17.73 10.10 30.93
N ARG A 37 17.58 8.86 31.37
CA ARG A 37 18.38 8.30 32.48
C ARG A 37 19.86 8.22 32.11
N LYS A 38 20.18 7.75 30.90
CA LYS A 38 21.57 7.71 30.40
C LYS A 38 22.18 9.11 30.30
N THR A 39 21.43 10.08 29.77
CA THR A 39 21.92 11.46 29.62
C THR A 39 22.15 12.12 30.99
N LEU A 40 21.28 11.89 31.97
CA LEU A 40 21.49 12.39 33.34
C LEU A 40 22.73 11.74 33.98
N ALA A 41 22.87 10.42 33.87
CA ALA A 41 24.05 9.72 34.38
C ALA A 41 25.35 10.22 33.73
N GLU A 42 25.33 10.49 32.42
CA GLU A 42 26.47 11.08 31.71
C GLU A 42 26.80 12.49 32.20
N GLN A 43 25.77 13.33 32.41
CA GLN A 43 25.93 14.66 32.99
C GLN A 43 26.54 14.60 34.39
N GLU A 44 26.03 13.72 35.26
CA GLU A 44 26.56 13.50 36.62
C GLU A 44 28.02 13.04 36.60
N VAL A 45 28.35 12.05 35.76
CA VAL A 45 29.73 11.56 35.60
C VAL A 45 30.65 12.68 35.14
N ARG A 46 30.22 13.46 34.14
CA ARG A 46 30.99 14.60 33.62
C ARG A 46 31.21 15.67 34.69
N LEU A 47 30.18 16.00 35.47
CA LEU A 47 30.28 16.95 36.58
C LEU A 47 31.22 16.45 37.67
N ASN A 48 31.12 15.17 38.06
CA ASN A 48 31.99 14.56 39.05
C ASN A 48 33.46 14.57 38.58
N TYR A 49 33.72 14.27 37.31
CA TYR A 49 35.05 14.38 36.73
C TYR A 49 35.62 15.79 36.80
N LEU A 50 34.82 16.80 36.42
CA LEU A 50 35.24 18.22 36.49
C LEU A 50 35.47 18.68 37.93
N ARG A 51 34.63 18.25 38.87
CA ARG A 51 34.76 18.54 40.30
C ARG A 51 36.05 17.95 40.88
N ALA A 52 36.31 16.67 40.59
CA ALA A 52 37.54 16.00 40.98
C ALA A 52 38.78 16.68 40.38
N LYS A 53 38.71 17.14 39.13
CA LYS A 53 39.80 17.88 38.46
C LYS A 53 40.06 19.26 39.08
N ARG A 54 39.02 19.94 39.59
CA ARG A 54 39.14 21.23 40.28
C ARG A 54 39.72 21.08 41.69
N GLY A 55 39.65 19.88 42.29
CA GLY A 55 40.04 19.66 43.70
C GLY A 55 38.98 20.12 44.70
N ASP A 56 37.77 20.39 44.23
CA ASP A 56 36.66 20.86 45.06
C ASP A 56 36.01 19.65 45.75
N GLN A 57 36.41 19.37 46.99
CA GLN A 57 35.79 18.30 47.78
C GLN A 57 34.34 18.70 48.09
N PRO A 58 33.35 17.81 47.91
CA PRO A 58 31.98 18.13 48.27
C PRO A 58 31.95 18.46 49.77
N ILE A 59 31.54 19.70 50.11
CA ILE A 59 31.28 20.11 51.49
C ILE A 59 30.25 19.13 52.05
N SER A 60 30.71 18.23 52.92
CA SER A 60 29.84 17.32 53.64
C SER A 60 29.06 18.14 54.66
N PHE A 61 27.83 18.53 54.31
CA PHE A 61 26.88 19.04 55.29
C PHE A 61 26.48 17.87 56.19
N GLN A 62 27.25 17.67 57.26
CA GLN A 62 26.85 16.79 58.34
C GLN A 62 25.59 17.37 58.99
N ASN A 63 24.63 16.48 59.26
CA ASN A 63 23.32 16.75 59.87
C ASN A 63 23.31 17.90 60.88
N ALA A 64 22.57 18.95 60.56
CA ALA A 64 22.03 19.88 61.56
C ALA A 64 20.60 19.41 61.94
N GLN A 65 20.51 18.27 62.62
CA GLN A 65 19.40 18.01 63.52
C GLN A 65 19.87 18.49 64.89
N ASP A 66 19.62 19.76 65.20
CA ASP A 66 19.49 20.33 66.55
C ASP A 66 19.45 21.87 66.45
N ALA A 67 18.25 22.41 66.19
CA ALA A 67 17.91 23.78 66.56
C ALA A 67 16.39 23.88 66.65
N ALA A 68 15.91 23.65 67.86
CA ALA A 68 14.55 23.91 68.28
C ALA A 68 14.14 25.37 68.02
N ALA A 69 12.85 25.53 67.71
CA ALA A 69 11.99 26.64 68.12
C ALA A 69 12.64 28.04 68.20
N THR A 70 12.44 28.87 67.18
CA THR A 70 12.19 30.30 67.39
C THR A 70 11.24 30.81 66.32
N GLN A 71 10.01 31.08 66.75
CA GLN A 71 9.04 31.93 66.07
C GLN A 71 9.55 33.37 66.13
N ASN A 72 9.87 33.99 64.99
CA ASN A 72 9.70 35.44 64.74
C ASN A 72 9.88 35.81 63.25
N PRO A 73 9.29 36.94 62.80
CA PRO A 73 8.73 37.13 61.46
C PRO A 73 9.75 37.69 60.47
N GLN A 74 10.73 36.88 60.08
CA GLN A 74 11.46 37.09 58.85
C GLN A 74 11.64 35.73 58.19
N GLU A 75 10.78 35.44 57.22
CA GLU A 75 10.85 34.24 56.40
C GLU A 75 12.27 34.11 55.83
N HIS A 76 12.88 32.93 55.96
CA HIS A 76 14.09 32.61 55.22
C HIS A 76 13.79 32.81 53.74
N VAL A 77 14.54 33.68 53.07
CA VAL A 77 14.35 33.97 51.64
C VAL A 77 14.67 32.70 50.86
N ASN A 78 13.66 31.89 50.58
CA ASN A 78 13.77 30.73 49.72
C ASN A 78 13.85 31.23 48.28
N PHE A 79 15.08 31.47 47.82
CA PHE A 79 15.36 31.83 46.42
C PHE A 79 14.75 30.84 45.42
N PHE A 80 14.50 29.59 45.84
CA PHE A 80 13.98 28.50 45.02
C PHE A 80 12.47 28.21 45.22
N GLN A 81 11.77 28.99 46.05
CA GLN A 81 10.35 28.74 46.34
C GLN A 81 9.47 28.81 45.08
N LEU A 82 9.83 29.68 44.13
CA LEU A 82 9.14 29.81 42.85
C LEU A 82 9.39 28.61 41.93
N GLU A 83 10.60 28.04 41.93
CA GLU A 83 10.94 26.84 41.15
C GLU A 83 10.30 25.58 41.74
N GLU A 84 10.25 25.45 43.06
CA GLU A 84 9.61 24.32 43.75
C GLU A 84 8.08 24.33 43.58
N GLN A 85 7.47 25.52 43.48
CA GLN A 85 6.07 25.71 43.09
C GLN A 85 5.81 25.46 41.59
N GLY A 86 6.84 25.06 40.82
CA GLY A 86 6.73 24.75 39.40
C GLY A 86 6.62 25.98 38.49
N LEU A 87 6.78 27.19 39.04
CA LEU A 87 6.77 28.44 38.29
C LEU A 87 8.19 28.71 37.78
N LYS A 88 8.56 28.01 36.70
CA LYS A 88 9.77 28.29 35.95
C LYS A 88 9.67 29.69 35.34
N THR A 89 10.33 30.68 35.94
CA THR A 89 10.45 32.03 35.38
C THR A 89 11.30 32.06 34.10
N THR A 90 11.96 30.95 33.77
CA THR A 90 12.73 30.73 32.54
C THR A 90 11.90 30.23 31.36
N ASP A 91 10.61 29.95 31.54
CA ASP A 91 9.69 29.58 30.45
C ASP A 91 9.13 30.81 29.70
N ALA A 92 9.65 32.01 29.97
CA ALA A 92 9.52 33.13 29.04
C ALA A 92 10.35 32.81 27.79
N THR A 93 9.81 31.96 26.93
CA THR A 93 10.39 31.70 25.61
C THR A 93 10.54 33.05 24.91
N ASN A 94 11.78 33.37 24.54
CA ASN A 94 12.01 34.57 23.76
C ASN A 94 11.15 34.44 22.49
N ALA A 95 10.22 35.35 22.28
CA ALA A 95 9.33 35.35 21.12
C ALA A 95 10.13 35.36 19.81
N GLU A 96 11.36 35.90 19.83
CA GLU A 96 12.29 35.83 18.71
C GLU A 96 12.80 34.40 18.46
N HIS A 97 13.09 33.63 19.50
CA HIS A 97 13.60 32.27 19.40
C HIS A 97 12.54 31.27 18.92
N GLU A 98 11.27 31.47 19.27
CA GLU A 98 10.18 30.66 18.70
C GLU A 98 9.96 30.96 17.22
N LYS A 99 10.06 32.24 16.83
CA LYS A 99 10.00 32.65 15.41
C LYS A 99 11.17 32.09 14.62
N GLU A 100 12.38 32.13 15.18
CA GLU A 100 13.58 31.56 14.56
C GLU A 100 13.43 30.05 14.35
N LYS A 101 13.01 29.30 15.39
CA LYS A 101 12.74 27.87 15.25
C LYS A 101 11.64 27.56 14.24
N LYS A 102 10.60 28.39 14.18
CA LYS A 102 9.55 28.24 13.17
C LYS A 102 10.08 28.48 11.77
N ALA A 103 10.90 29.51 11.57
CA ALA A 103 11.55 29.80 10.29
C ALA A 103 12.50 28.66 9.88
N GLU A 104 13.32 28.15 10.81
CA GLU A 104 14.22 27.01 10.56
C GLU A 104 13.43 25.75 10.18
N ASN A 105 12.33 25.46 10.88
CA ASN A 105 11.45 24.36 10.54
C ASN A 105 10.82 24.56 9.15
N GLU A 106 10.32 25.75 8.83
CA GLU A 106 9.77 26.05 7.51
C GLU A 106 10.83 25.93 6.41
N GLU A 107 12.06 26.36 6.65
CA GLU A 107 13.20 26.20 5.74
C GLU A 107 13.58 24.73 5.55
N PHE A 108 13.60 23.95 6.63
CA PHE A 108 13.85 22.52 6.60
C PHE A 108 12.74 21.78 5.84
N GLU A 109 11.49 22.11 6.11
CA GLU A 109 10.33 21.57 5.40
C GLU A 109 10.34 21.97 3.92
N LYS A 110 10.71 23.21 3.58
CA LYS A 110 10.93 23.66 2.19
C LYS A 110 12.05 22.88 1.53
N LYS A 111 13.16 22.65 2.23
CA LYS A 111 14.34 21.93 1.74
C LYS A 111 14.03 20.45 1.48
N ILE A 112 13.22 19.83 2.32
CA ILE A 112 12.74 18.44 2.16
C ILE A 112 11.58 18.36 1.15
N GLY A 113 10.95 19.48 0.81
CA GLY A 113 9.80 19.55 -0.09
C GLY A 113 8.46 19.21 0.59
N LEU A 114 8.44 19.14 1.93
CA LEU A 114 7.20 18.99 2.72
C LEU A 114 6.36 20.27 2.64
N LEU A 115 7.00 21.43 2.74
CA LEU A 115 6.37 22.74 2.62
C LEU A 115 6.72 23.36 1.26
N THR A 116 5.94 22.99 0.25
CA THR A 116 6.04 23.57 -1.11
C THR A 116 4.95 24.61 -1.28
N TYR A 117 5.31 25.90 -1.33
CA TYR A 117 4.33 26.95 -1.61
C TYR A 117 3.86 26.85 -3.06
N LEU A 118 2.54 26.83 -3.24
CA LEU A 118 1.90 26.81 -4.55
C LEU A 118 2.34 28.05 -5.33
N GLY A 119 3.14 27.86 -6.39
CA GLY A 119 3.73 28.94 -7.20
C GLY A 119 5.24 29.14 -7.00
N GLY A 120 5.85 28.50 -6.00
CA GLY A 120 7.32 28.39 -5.90
C GLY A 120 7.81 27.40 -6.95
N SER A 121 8.40 27.91 -8.03
CA SER A 121 8.90 27.06 -9.11
C SER A 121 10.06 26.20 -8.60
N ILE A 122 10.06 24.90 -8.93
CA ILE A 122 11.18 23.96 -8.70
C ILE A 122 12.52 24.52 -9.22
N VAL A 123 12.47 25.41 -10.20
CA VAL A 123 13.63 26.11 -10.78
C VAL A 123 14.34 27.00 -9.76
N GLU A 124 13.58 27.66 -8.88
CA GLU A 124 14.11 28.63 -7.92
C GLU A 124 14.80 27.92 -6.74
N SER A 125 14.28 26.76 -6.31
CA SER A 125 14.89 25.94 -5.25
C SER A 125 16.08 25.12 -5.72
N LYS A 126 16.13 24.70 -6.99
CA LYS A 126 17.22 23.86 -7.53
C LYS A 126 18.34 24.67 -8.18
N GLY A 127 18.20 26.00 -8.33
CA GLY A 127 19.22 26.89 -8.88
C GLY A 127 19.62 26.62 -10.34
N SER A 128 18.94 25.68 -11.00
CA SER A 128 19.21 25.23 -12.36
C SER A 128 17.88 25.00 -13.06
N VAL A 129 17.78 25.54 -14.28
CA VAL A 129 16.67 25.28 -15.17
C VAL A 129 16.77 23.82 -15.57
N PRO A 130 15.72 23.00 -15.36
CA PRO A 130 15.79 21.59 -15.69
C PRO A 130 15.97 21.40 -17.20
N TRP A 131 16.69 20.34 -17.59
CA TRP A 131 17.12 20.05 -18.97
C TRP A 131 16.01 20.11 -20.03
N TYR A 132 14.74 19.92 -19.66
CA TYR A 132 13.59 20.00 -20.58
C TYR A 132 13.14 21.44 -20.89
N LEU A 133 13.54 22.41 -20.08
CA LEU A 133 13.40 23.86 -20.32
C LEU A 133 14.69 24.46 -20.91
N GLU A 134 15.83 23.78 -20.78
CA GLU A 134 17.07 24.13 -21.47
C GLU A 134 16.88 23.87 -22.98
N ARG A 135 16.61 24.95 -23.73
CA ARG A 135 16.61 24.88 -25.19
C ARG A 135 18.04 24.60 -25.62
N ASN A 136 18.27 23.39 -26.12
CA ASN A 136 19.58 22.92 -26.56
C ASN A 136 20.05 23.77 -27.76
N THR A 137 20.79 24.84 -27.51
CA THR A 137 21.31 25.77 -28.53
C THR A 137 22.53 25.21 -29.28
N SER A 138 23.05 24.05 -28.85
CA SER A 138 24.24 23.42 -29.44
C SER A 138 23.98 22.66 -30.75
N ASN A 139 22.72 22.30 -31.04
CA ASN A 139 22.32 21.61 -32.28
C ASN A 139 21.51 22.53 -33.21
N GLN A 140 21.99 23.77 -33.39
CA GLN A 140 21.46 24.69 -34.38
C GLN A 140 22.27 24.64 -35.68
N SER A 141 22.46 23.42 -36.20
CA SER A 141 22.95 23.19 -37.55
C SER A 141 22.10 22.11 -38.23
N ASP A 142 21.49 22.52 -39.35
CA ASP A 142 21.03 21.66 -40.43
C ASP A 142 20.02 20.54 -40.15
N VAL A 143 18.78 20.89 -39.78
CA VAL A 143 17.62 20.29 -40.46
C VAL A 143 16.41 21.22 -40.38
N ARG A 144 16.06 21.80 -41.53
CA ARG A 144 14.80 22.47 -41.91
C ARG A 144 13.98 23.01 -40.73
N ASP A 145 14.08 24.33 -40.55
CA ASP A 145 13.13 25.15 -39.80
C ASP A 145 11.73 25.01 -40.43
N VAL A 146 11.06 23.92 -40.08
CA VAL A 146 9.61 23.82 -40.15
C VAL A 146 9.13 24.66 -38.98
N SER A 147 8.81 25.91 -39.26
CA SER A 147 8.37 26.89 -38.27
C SER A 147 7.37 26.23 -37.31
N ARG A 148 7.44 26.55 -36.01
CA ARG A 148 6.48 26.08 -34.98
C ARG A 148 5.02 26.09 -35.46
N THR A 149 4.69 27.07 -36.31
CA THR A 149 3.39 27.24 -36.96
C THR A 149 2.99 26.06 -37.85
N ASP A 150 3.91 25.43 -38.61
CA ASP A 150 3.59 24.30 -39.50
C ASP A 150 3.43 22.99 -38.71
N ARG A 151 4.08 22.85 -37.55
CA ARG A 151 3.79 21.73 -36.63
C ARG A 151 2.43 21.88 -35.97
N GLU A 152 2.14 23.07 -35.45
CA GLU A 152 0.84 23.42 -34.85
C GLU A 152 -0.30 23.31 -35.86
N GLU A 153 -0.06 23.67 -37.12
CA GLU A 153 -1.05 23.57 -38.19
C GLU A 153 -1.33 22.12 -38.60
N ARG A 154 -0.30 21.26 -38.68
CA ARG A 154 -0.49 19.81 -38.88
C ARG A 154 -1.27 19.17 -37.75
N ASP A 155 -0.96 19.53 -36.51
CA ASP A 155 -1.69 19.02 -35.34
C ASP A 155 -3.14 19.53 -35.32
N ARG A 156 -3.37 20.81 -35.65
CA ARG A 156 -4.73 21.39 -35.79
C ARG A 156 -5.55 20.67 -36.86
N LEU A 157 -4.96 20.39 -38.03
CA LEU A 157 -5.61 19.65 -39.11
C LEU A 157 -5.91 18.19 -38.72
N ARG A 158 -5.01 17.55 -37.98
CA ARG A 158 -5.21 16.19 -37.47
C ARG A 158 -6.35 16.14 -36.45
N ILE A 159 -6.41 17.11 -35.53
CA ILE A 159 -7.47 17.25 -34.54
C ILE A 159 -8.81 17.53 -35.24
N GLN A 160 -8.87 18.48 -36.17
CA GLN A 160 -10.09 18.75 -36.94
C GLN A 160 -10.60 17.54 -37.72
N LYS A 161 -9.70 16.73 -38.31
CA LYS A 161 -10.08 15.51 -39.04
C LYS A 161 -10.65 14.42 -38.12
N GLN A 162 -10.25 14.41 -36.85
CA GLN A 162 -10.70 13.44 -35.85
C GLN A 162 -11.86 13.95 -34.99
N ASP A 163 -12.26 15.21 -35.16
CA ASP A 163 -13.38 15.81 -34.46
C ASP A 163 -14.72 15.41 -35.12
N PRO A 164 -15.62 14.70 -34.42
CA PRO A 164 -16.94 14.34 -34.94
C PRO A 164 -17.78 15.56 -35.31
N LEU A 165 -17.64 16.71 -34.64
CA LEU A 165 -18.35 17.94 -34.98
C LEU A 165 -17.96 18.47 -36.35
N HIS A 166 -16.67 18.41 -36.69
CA HIS A 166 -16.17 18.82 -38.00
C HIS A 166 -16.67 17.91 -39.14
N HIS A 167 -16.83 16.62 -38.87
CA HIS A 167 -17.43 15.68 -39.82
C HIS A 167 -18.94 15.97 -40.02
N MET A 168 -19.67 16.26 -38.94
CA MET A 168 -21.09 16.62 -39.02
C MET A 168 -21.31 17.94 -39.75
N SER A 169 -20.50 18.98 -39.47
CA SER A 169 -20.61 20.27 -40.14
C SER A 169 -20.36 20.15 -41.64
N LYS A 170 -19.33 19.39 -42.04
CA LYS A 170 -19.06 19.11 -43.46
C LYS A 170 -20.23 18.40 -44.14
N CYS A 171 -20.87 17.44 -43.47
CA CYS A 171 -22.03 16.75 -43.99
C CYS A 171 -23.24 17.68 -44.19
N VAL A 172 -23.45 18.63 -43.26
CA VAL A 172 -24.49 19.68 -43.39
C VAL A 172 -24.18 20.63 -44.55
N ASP A 173 -22.91 21.04 -44.71
CA ASP A 173 -22.47 21.89 -45.82
C ASP A 173 -22.61 21.19 -47.18
N ASP A 174 -22.35 19.88 -47.24
CA ASP A 174 -22.56 19.07 -48.44
C ASP A 174 -24.05 18.92 -48.79
N LEU A 175 -24.93 18.79 -47.78
CA LEU A 175 -26.39 18.78 -47.98
C LEU A 175 -26.90 20.14 -48.46
N LYS A 176 -26.35 21.25 -47.93
CA LYS A 176 -26.70 22.60 -48.34
C LYS A 176 -26.27 22.89 -49.78
N ARG A 177 -25.05 22.48 -50.16
CA ARG A 177 -24.53 22.58 -51.55
C ARG A 177 -25.38 21.79 -52.54
N LYS A 178 -25.78 20.57 -52.18
CA LYS A 178 -26.74 19.76 -52.99
C LYS A 178 -28.11 20.43 -53.15
N HIS A 179 -28.52 21.25 -52.18
CA HIS A 179 -29.79 21.98 -52.24
C HIS A 179 -29.71 23.22 -53.16
N GLU A 180 -28.52 23.80 -53.33
CA GLU A 180 -28.27 24.90 -54.28
C GLU A 180 -28.03 24.40 -55.71
N ASP A 181 -27.30 23.30 -55.87
CA ASP A 181 -27.09 22.65 -57.17
C ASP A 181 -28.35 21.92 -57.67
N GLY A 182 -29.29 21.61 -56.77
CA GLY A 182 -30.57 20.95 -57.07
C GLY A 182 -31.65 21.85 -57.70
N ASN A 183 -31.41 23.15 -57.89
CA ASN A 183 -32.35 24.03 -58.60
C ASN A 183 -32.16 24.02 -60.13
N LYS A 184 -31.36 23.08 -60.65
CA LYS A 184 -31.36 22.68 -62.06
C LYS A 184 -31.31 21.15 -62.14
N SER A 185 -32.37 20.56 -62.71
CA SER A 185 -32.56 19.13 -63.02
C SER A 185 -33.22 18.25 -61.94
N SER A 186 -34.55 18.24 -62.03
CA SER A 186 -35.45 17.08 -62.01
C SER A 186 -34.93 15.68 -61.62
N SER A 187 -35.70 15.04 -60.73
CA SER A 187 -36.14 13.64 -60.78
C SER A 187 -35.11 12.54 -60.49
N SER A 188 -35.20 11.90 -59.31
CA SER A 188 -35.78 10.54 -59.18
C SER A 188 -35.41 9.84 -57.86
N ASN A 189 -36.48 9.45 -57.15
CA ASN A 189 -36.71 8.21 -56.41
C ASN A 189 -35.68 7.54 -55.47
N SER A 190 -36.24 7.20 -54.29
CA SER A 190 -36.14 5.89 -53.59
C SER A 190 -34.88 5.66 -52.74
N THR A 191 -34.90 4.99 -51.59
CA THR A 191 -35.97 4.44 -50.74
C THR A 191 -35.36 4.19 -49.37
N LYS A 192 -36.15 4.43 -48.34
CA LYS A 192 -35.93 4.11 -46.93
C LYS A 192 -36.04 2.58 -46.75
N LYS A 193 -35.05 1.91 -46.15
CA LYS A 193 -35.23 0.59 -45.53
C LYS A 193 -34.40 0.45 -44.26
N THR A 194 -35.10 0.52 -43.13
CA THR A 194 -34.66 0.06 -41.81
C THR A 194 -35.28 -1.32 -41.60
N SER A 195 -34.45 -2.38 -41.53
CA SER A 195 -34.90 -3.71 -41.15
C SER A 195 -34.46 -4.00 -39.72
N ALA A 196 -35.43 -3.97 -38.80
CA ALA A 196 -35.33 -4.58 -37.49
C ALA A 196 -35.96 -5.98 -37.55
N SER A 197 -35.19 -7.01 -37.20
CA SER A 197 -35.65 -8.37 -36.87
C SER A 197 -34.59 -8.97 -35.94
N SER A 198 -34.86 -9.83 -34.97
CA SER A 198 -36.09 -10.40 -34.43
C SER A 198 -35.67 -11.20 -33.18
N THR A 199 -36.38 -10.96 -32.09
CA THR A 199 -36.12 -11.46 -30.73
C THR A 199 -36.85 -12.80 -30.54
N SER A 200 -36.15 -13.94 -30.56
CA SER A 200 -36.81 -15.24 -30.26
C SER A 200 -35.88 -16.41 -29.83
N SER A 201 -34.71 -16.15 -29.23
CA SER A 201 -33.77 -17.20 -28.78
C SER A 201 -33.56 -17.32 -27.25
N SER A 202 -34.35 -16.62 -26.44
CA SER A 202 -34.09 -16.51 -24.99
C SER A 202 -34.59 -17.69 -24.13
N SER A 203 -35.50 -18.54 -24.61
CA SER A 203 -36.10 -19.59 -23.78
C SER A 203 -35.32 -20.93 -23.75
N SER A 204 -34.50 -21.22 -24.76
CA SER A 204 -33.66 -22.44 -24.77
C SER A 204 -32.36 -22.26 -23.98
N THR A 205 -31.86 -21.02 -23.92
CA THR A 205 -30.66 -20.67 -23.15
C THR A 205 -30.92 -20.70 -21.64
N THR A 206 -32.12 -20.36 -21.17
CA THR A 206 -32.48 -20.43 -19.74
C THR A 206 -32.44 -21.86 -19.20
N SER A 207 -32.99 -22.84 -19.92
CA SER A 207 -32.93 -24.26 -19.54
C SER A 207 -31.49 -24.80 -19.57
N ARG A 208 -30.68 -24.40 -20.57
CA ARG A 208 -29.24 -24.74 -20.63
C ARG A 208 -28.45 -24.17 -19.45
N ILE A 209 -28.72 -22.92 -19.07
CA ILE A 209 -28.09 -22.27 -17.92
C ILE A 209 -28.53 -22.93 -16.61
N GLU A 210 -29.79 -23.35 -16.51
CA GLU A 210 -30.34 -24.05 -15.35
C GLU A 210 -29.69 -25.43 -15.14
N GLN A 211 -29.43 -26.17 -16.23
CA GLN A 211 -28.63 -27.40 -16.19
C GLN A 211 -27.22 -27.16 -15.63
N LEU A 212 -26.53 -26.12 -16.10
CA LEU A 212 -25.20 -25.77 -15.60
C LEU A 212 -25.21 -25.35 -14.12
N ARG A 213 -26.28 -24.70 -13.65
CA ARG A 213 -26.47 -24.38 -12.24
C ARG A 213 -26.69 -25.64 -11.40
N ALA A 214 -27.48 -26.59 -11.87
CA ALA A 214 -27.72 -27.86 -11.20
C ALA A 214 -26.43 -28.69 -11.09
N ASP A 215 -25.64 -28.78 -12.17
CA ASP A 215 -24.35 -29.47 -12.18
C ASP A 215 -23.34 -28.79 -11.23
N ARG A 216 -23.33 -27.45 -11.19
CA ARG A 216 -22.51 -26.69 -10.25
C ARG A 216 -22.92 -26.99 -8.80
N LEU A 217 -24.21 -26.93 -8.48
CA LEU A 217 -24.74 -27.25 -7.14
C LEU A 217 -24.39 -28.67 -6.72
N LYS A 218 -24.47 -29.64 -7.65
CA LYS A 218 -24.09 -31.03 -7.40
C LYS A 218 -22.60 -31.17 -7.08
N ARG A 219 -21.72 -30.47 -7.80
CA ARG A 219 -20.27 -30.46 -7.54
C ARG A 219 -19.94 -29.79 -6.21
N GLU A 220 -20.53 -28.63 -5.94
CA GLU A 220 -20.35 -27.92 -4.66
C GLU A 220 -20.86 -28.76 -3.47
N ALA A 221 -21.98 -29.47 -3.62
CA ALA A 221 -22.48 -30.38 -2.60
C ALA A 221 -21.51 -31.55 -2.35
N GLN A 222 -20.96 -32.17 -3.40
CA GLN A 222 -19.96 -33.23 -3.27
C GLN A 222 -18.66 -32.77 -2.61
N GLU A 223 -18.18 -31.56 -2.91
CA GLU A 223 -17.01 -30.99 -2.24
C GLU A 223 -17.33 -30.60 -0.79
N ARG A 224 -18.54 -30.11 -0.53
CA ARG A 224 -19.01 -29.78 0.82
C ARG A 224 -19.16 -31.01 1.70
N THR A 225 -19.62 -32.14 1.17
CA THR A 225 -19.65 -33.40 1.92
C THR A 225 -18.25 -33.93 2.19
N LYS A 226 -17.34 -33.88 1.20
CA LYS A 226 -15.92 -34.25 1.38
C LYS A 226 -15.23 -33.41 2.44
N THR A 227 -15.40 -32.08 2.38
CA THR A 227 -14.82 -31.15 3.37
C THR A 227 -15.45 -31.33 4.74
N ALA A 228 -16.77 -31.54 4.83
CA ALA A 228 -17.43 -31.86 6.10
C ALA A 228 -16.93 -33.17 6.71
N ALA A 229 -16.74 -34.22 5.91
CA ALA A 229 -16.18 -35.50 6.37
C ALA A 229 -14.72 -35.37 6.82
N TYR A 230 -13.91 -34.56 6.13
CA TYR A 230 -12.55 -34.26 6.55
C TYR A 230 -12.53 -33.47 7.86
N LEU A 231 -13.36 -32.42 7.96
CA LEU A 231 -13.46 -31.60 9.16
C LEU A 231 -14.01 -32.39 10.34
N SER A 232 -15.00 -33.28 10.13
CA SER A 232 -15.48 -34.16 11.20
C SER A 232 -14.37 -35.08 11.67
N ARG A 233 -13.63 -35.74 10.76
CA ARG A 233 -12.46 -36.55 11.12
C ARG A 233 -11.41 -35.77 11.93
N VAL A 234 -11.14 -34.52 11.55
CA VAL A 234 -10.18 -33.65 12.25
C VAL A 234 -10.69 -33.19 13.60
N PHE A 235 -11.99 -32.87 13.73
CA PHE A 235 -12.57 -32.31 14.95
C PHE A 235 -12.97 -33.37 15.99
N THR A 236 -13.45 -34.53 15.57
CA THR A 236 -13.87 -35.59 16.51
C THR A 236 -12.69 -36.39 17.04
N GLY A 237 -11.47 -36.16 16.53
CA GLY A 237 -10.26 -36.84 17.01
C GLY A 237 -10.35 -38.36 16.96
N SER A 238 -11.28 -38.92 16.17
CA SER A 238 -11.43 -40.36 16.04
C SER A 238 -10.35 -40.85 15.09
N ASP A 239 -9.16 -41.10 15.63
CA ASP A 239 -8.16 -41.98 15.06
C ASP A 239 -8.64 -43.44 15.14
N SER A 240 -9.88 -43.71 14.72
CA SER A 240 -10.22 -45.04 14.21
C SER A 240 -9.55 -45.12 12.84
N THR A 241 -8.26 -45.42 12.87
CA THR A 241 -7.50 -45.93 11.75
C THR A 241 -8.38 -46.95 11.02
N PRO A 242 -8.84 -46.70 9.79
CA PRO A 242 -9.11 -47.83 8.94
C PRO A 242 -7.73 -48.45 8.75
N THR A 243 -7.56 -49.68 9.21
CA THR A 243 -6.49 -50.60 8.84
C THR A 243 -5.96 -50.22 7.45
N THR A 244 -4.89 -49.43 7.43
CA THR A 244 -4.16 -49.15 6.21
C THR A 244 -3.47 -50.46 5.88
N PRO A 245 -3.85 -51.19 4.81
CA PRO A 245 -2.91 -52.16 4.28
C PRO A 245 -1.64 -51.37 3.96
N GLU A 246 -0.51 -51.84 4.49
CA GLU A 246 0.88 -51.41 4.25
C GLU A 246 1.04 -50.25 3.24
N PRO A 247 1.68 -49.13 3.60
CA PRO A 247 1.85 -48.02 2.66
C PRO A 247 2.65 -48.50 1.44
N VAL A 248 1.95 -48.78 0.34
CA VAL A 248 2.56 -49.04 -0.96
C VAL A 248 3.42 -47.82 -1.25
N ARG A 249 4.74 -48.02 -1.23
CA ARG A 249 5.74 -46.98 -1.49
C ARG A 249 5.44 -46.34 -2.84
N VAL A 250 4.78 -45.19 -2.81
CA VAL A 250 4.66 -44.35 -4.00
C VAL A 250 6.06 -43.79 -4.25
N GLU A 251 6.79 -44.32 -5.24
CA GLU A 251 8.12 -43.83 -5.58
C GLU A 251 8.04 -42.37 -6.04
N ILE A 252 8.43 -41.42 -5.19
CA ILE A 252 8.27 -39.97 -5.44
C ILE A 252 9.25 -39.48 -6.53
N ASP A 253 10.34 -40.20 -6.77
CA ASP A 253 11.38 -39.81 -7.72
C ASP A 253 10.94 -40.08 -9.17
N ASP A 254 10.63 -39.00 -9.90
CA ASP A 254 10.22 -39.07 -11.31
C ASP A 254 11.28 -39.74 -12.21
N ARG A 255 12.57 -39.76 -11.81
CA ARG A 255 13.64 -40.42 -12.57
C ARG A 255 13.52 -41.94 -12.61
N LYS A 256 12.82 -42.52 -11.63
CA LYS A 256 12.59 -43.98 -11.53
C LYS A 256 11.29 -44.40 -12.20
N ARG A 257 10.43 -43.44 -12.54
CA ARG A 257 9.14 -43.67 -13.19
C ARG A 257 9.33 -43.77 -14.70
N ARG A 258 8.55 -44.65 -15.34
CA ARG A 258 8.51 -44.76 -16.81
C ARG A 258 7.95 -43.50 -17.50
N TYR A 259 7.11 -42.75 -16.80
CA TYR A 259 6.45 -41.55 -17.32
C TYR A 259 6.41 -40.44 -16.27
N ASN A 260 6.57 -39.20 -16.71
CA ASN A 260 6.48 -38.01 -15.87
C ASN A 260 5.02 -37.76 -15.43
N SER A 261 4.82 -37.59 -14.13
CA SER A 261 3.50 -37.41 -13.50
C SER A 261 2.78 -36.12 -13.89
N GLN A 262 3.49 -35.09 -14.37
CA GLN A 262 2.90 -33.83 -14.82
C GLN A 262 2.23 -33.92 -16.19
N PHE A 263 2.77 -34.75 -17.08
CA PHE A 263 2.30 -34.82 -18.47
C PHE A 263 1.29 -35.95 -18.67
N ASN A 264 1.47 -37.10 -18.02
CA ASN A 264 0.61 -38.27 -18.16
C ASN A 264 0.16 -38.81 -16.78
N PRO A 265 -0.70 -38.10 -16.05
CA PRO A 265 -1.03 -38.42 -14.65
C PRO A 265 -1.76 -39.77 -14.49
N ASP A 266 -2.56 -40.17 -15.47
CA ASP A 266 -3.34 -41.41 -15.39
C ASP A 266 -2.45 -42.64 -15.59
N ILE A 267 -1.49 -42.57 -16.51
CA ILE A 267 -0.50 -43.64 -16.76
C ILE A 267 0.50 -43.72 -15.59
N ALA A 268 0.90 -42.58 -15.03
CA ALA A 268 1.81 -42.53 -13.88
C ALA A 268 1.21 -43.19 -12.62
N LYS A 269 -0.12 -43.19 -12.47
CA LYS A 269 -0.83 -43.82 -11.35
C LYS A 269 -1.02 -45.33 -11.49
N GLN A 270 -1.01 -45.88 -12.71
CA GLN A 270 -1.22 -47.32 -12.92
C GLN A 270 -0.10 -48.18 -12.31
N ASN A 271 1.12 -47.64 -12.20
CA ASN A 271 2.26 -48.35 -11.61
C ASN A 271 2.14 -48.57 -10.09
N SER A 272 1.32 -47.81 -9.35
CA SER A 272 1.17 -48.05 -7.91
C SER A 272 0.32 -49.27 -7.58
N GLN A 273 -0.51 -49.75 -8.52
CA GLN A 273 -1.39 -50.90 -8.29
C GLN A 273 -0.76 -52.24 -8.67
N GLN A 274 0.23 -52.25 -9.58
CA GLN A 274 0.88 -53.47 -10.06
C GLN A 274 1.85 -54.10 -9.03
N TYR A 275 2.38 -53.31 -8.09
CA TYR A 275 3.25 -53.83 -7.02
C TYR A 275 2.47 -54.45 -5.85
N ALA A 276 1.17 -54.16 -5.73
CA ALA A 276 0.33 -54.75 -4.67
C ALA A 276 -0.06 -56.21 -4.97
N THR A 277 -0.07 -56.63 -6.24
CA THR A 277 -0.46 -57.99 -6.64
C THR A 277 0.72 -58.96 -6.76
N ASN A 278 1.96 -58.46 -6.80
CA ASN A 278 3.14 -59.30 -7.05
C ASN A 278 3.86 -59.78 -5.77
N GLU A 279 3.49 -59.27 -4.59
CA GLU A 279 4.07 -59.73 -3.30
C GLU A 279 3.34 -60.93 -2.68
N MET A 280 2.20 -61.36 -3.24
CA MET A 280 1.44 -62.51 -2.71
C MET A 280 1.85 -63.88 -3.28
N ASN A 281 2.86 -63.96 -4.16
CA ASN A 281 3.23 -65.23 -4.83
C ASN A 281 4.65 -65.74 -4.54
N TRP A 282 5.34 -65.26 -3.50
CA TRP A 282 6.69 -65.72 -3.12
C TRP A 282 6.81 -66.31 -1.70
N ARG A 283 5.70 -66.58 -1.02
CA ARG A 283 5.68 -67.39 0.22
C ARG A 283 4.97 -68.72 -0.05
N GLY A 284 5.70 -69.64 -0.66
CA GLY A 284 5.20 -71.00 -0.89
C GLY A 284 6.10 -71.77 -1.82
N HIS A 285 7.30 -72.13 -1.35
CA HIS A 285 7.97 -73.43 -1.56
C HIS A 285 9.24 -73.49 -0.73
#